data_AF-W4UXA6-F1
#
_entry.id   AF-W4UXA6-F1
#
_cell.length_a   1.000
_cell.length_b   1.000
_cell.length_c   1.000
_cell.angle_alpha   90.00
_cell.angle_beta   90.00
_cell.angle_gamma   90.00
#
_symmetry.space_group_name_H-M   'P 1'
#
loop_
_entity.id
_entity.type
_entity.pdbx_description
1 polymer ?
#
loop_
_entity_poly.entity_id
_entity_poly.type
_entity_poly.pdbx_seq_one_letter_code
_entity_poly.pdbx_strand_id
1 'polypeptide(L)'
;MSMRKGLLLVAVVGICFWITACKATSTQGHETDFTPLDSIIQSWVSKGYYPGASICVVKNDTVIFQKNYGNYTPDTKVYVASAGKWVAAAVIGAVVDCTDLDWNDAVAKWLPEFSGDAKGQILLRQLLSHTSGVRPYLPEPRVDNYNRLDSAVIEILPLDTVFASGSRFEYGDSPCSLPEEWLKLR
;
A
#
# COMPACT_ATOMS: atom_id res chain seq x y z
N MET A 1 76.62 -54.05 -11.02
CA MET A 1 76.39 -55.18 -10.08
C MET A 1 75.49 -54.69 -8.97
N SER A 2 74.38 -55.40 -8.76
CA SER A 2 73.38 -55.28 -7.67
C SER A 2 72.40 -54.10 -7.64
N MET A 3 71.17 -54.42 -8.07
CA MET A 3 69.90 -53.83 -7.63
C MET A 3 69.75 -53.78 -6.11
N ARG A 4 69.00 -52.80 -5.58
CA ARG A 4 67.94 -53.02 -4.58
C ARG A 4 66.76 -52.06 -4.81
N LYS A 5 65.56 -52.64 -4.86
CA LYS A 5 64.24 -52.03 -5.06
C LYS A 5 63.59 -51.72 -3.70
N GLY A 6 62.65 -50.76 -3.70
CA GLY A 6 61.71 -50.46 -2.61
C GLY A 6 61.97 -49.05 -2.04
N LEU A 7 61.00 -48.17 -1.83
CA LEU A 7 59.57 -48.37 -1.65
C LEU A 7 58.90 -46.99 -1.82
N LEU A 8 57.88 -46.89 -2.67
CA LEU A 8 56.89 -45.81 -2.64
C LEU A 8 56.18 -45.86 -1.28
N LEU A 9 56.27 -44.80 -0.47
CA LEU A 9 55.23 -44.27 0.42
C LEU A 9 55.87 -43.16 1.27
N VAL A 10 55.08 -42.18 1.73
CA VAL A 10 55.46 -41.01 2.56
C VAL A 10 56.04 -39.87 1.70
N ALA A 11 55.32 -38.80 1.37
CA ALA A 11 54.57 -37.93 2.28
C ALA A 11 53.41 -37.22 1.55
N VAL A 12 52.17 -37.72 1.73
CA VAL A 12 50.93 -37.00 1.39
C VAL A 12 50.30 -36.35 2.63
N VAL A 13 51.10 -36.11 3.69
CA VAL A 13 50.59 -35.60 4.99
C VAL A 13 50.79 -34.08 5.14
N GLY A 14 51.15 -33.37 4.06
CA GLY A 14 51.53 -31.96 4.12
C GLY A 14 50.46 -30.93 3.70
N ILE A 15 49.21 -31.32 3.39
CA ILE A 15 48.19 -30.40 2.86
C ILE A 15 46.81 -30.66 3.48
N CYS A 16 46.70 -30.61 4.82
CA CYS A 16 45.40 -30.76 5.48
C CYS A 16 45.09 -29.77 6.61
N PHE A 17 45.84 -28.69 6.81
CA PHE A 17 45.59 -27.84 7.99
C PHE A 17 45.74 -26.32 7.78
N TRP A 18 45.30 -25.79 6.63
CA TRP A 18 45.08 -24.35 6.46
C TRP A 18 43.75 -24.06 5.76
N ILE A 19 42.69 -24.78 6.14
CA ILE A 19 41.33 -24.24 6.00
C ILE A 19 41.09 -23.45 7.29
N THR A 20 41.66 -22.25 7.36
CA THR A 20 41.22 -21.24 8.31
C THR A 20 39.72 -21.08 8.12
N ALA A 21 38.96 -21.58 9.08
CA ALA A 21 37.54 -21.35 9.21
C ALA A 21 37.33 -19.83 9.20
N CYS A 22 36.85 -19.31 8.07
CA CYS A 22 36.11 -18.07 8.07
C CYS A 22 34.88 -18.36 8.93
N LYS A 23 34.99 -18.15 10.24
CA LYS A 23 33.81 -17.94 11.06
C LYS A 23 33.15 -16.73 10.44
N ALA A 24 32.13 -16.96 9.62
CA ALA A 24 31.13 -15.96 9.33
C ALA A 24 30.66 -15.51 10.71
N THR A 25 31.15 -14.35 11.15
CA THR A 25 30.63 -13.69 12.32
C THR A 25 29.19 -13.41 11.96
N SER A 26 28.28 -14.29 12.39
CA SER A 26 26.87 -13.98 12.43
C SER A 26 26.79 -12.75 13.31
N THR A 27 26.61 -11.58 12.71
CA THR A 27 26.14 -10.42 13.44
C THR A 27 24.86 -10.90 14.10
N GLN A 28 24.93 -11.17 15.40
CA GLN A 28 23.77 -11.43 16.24
C GLN A 28 23.00 -10.11 16.24
N GLY A 29 22.21 -9.89 15.19
CA GLY A 29 21.21 -8.84 15.18
C GLY A 29 20.31 -9.13 16.36
N HIS A 30 20.24 -8.19 17.29
CA HIS A 30 19.32 -8.26 18.42
C HIS A 30 17.94 -8.64 17.88
N GLU A 31 17.48 -9.86 18.17
CA GLU A 31 16.15 -10.31 17.78
C GLU A 31 15.16 -9.30 18.36
N THR A 32 14.34 -8.72 17.50
CA THR A 32 13.45 -7.63 17.93
C THR A 32 12.38 -8.25 18.81
N ASP A 33 12.26 -7.77 20.06
CA ASP A 33 11.22 -8.25 20.96
C ASP A 33 9.86 -7.66 20.57
N PHE A 34 8.98 -8.51 20.04
CA PHE A 34 7.62 -8.17 19.65
C PHE A 34 6.57 -8.42 20.74
N THR A 35 6.98 -8.86 21.94
CA THR A 35 6.07 -9.09 23.08
C THR A 35 5.16 -7.89 23.39
N PRO A 36 5.65 -6.62 23.34
CA PRO A 36 4.77 -5.46 23.55
C PRO A 36 3.67 -5.33 22.48
N LEU A 37 4.01 -5.55 21.21
CA LEU A 37 3.06 -5.47 20.09
C LEU A 37 2.02 -6.59 20.17
N ASP A 38 2.49 -7.82 20.43
CA ASP A 38 1.64 -9.00 20.60
C ASP A 38 0.62 -8.80 21.72
N SER A 39 1.09 -8.33 22.87
CA SER A 39 0.26 -8.09 24.06
C SER A 39 -0.84 -7.05 23.82
N ILE A 40 -0.56 -5.99 23.06
CA ILE A 40 -1.54 -4.94 22.73
C ILE A 40 -2.66 -5.50 21.85
N ILE A 41 -2.32 -6.18 20.76
CA ILE A 41 -3.32 -6.71 19.81
C ILE A 41 -4.14 -7.82 20.48
N GLN A 42 -3.47 -8.72 21.21
CA GLN A 42 -4.13 -9.78 21.96
C GLN A 42 -5.12 -9.22 22.99
N SER A 43 -4.79 -8.08 23.63
CA SER A 43 -5.69 -7.41 24.58
C SER A 43 -6.96 -6.88 23.90
N TRP A 44 -6.87 -6.35 22.69
CA TRP A 44 -8.05 -5.87 21.96
C TRP A 44 -9.00 -7.01 21.59
N VAL A 45 -8.45 -8.15 21.15
CA VAL A 45 -9.23 -9.35 20.84
C VAL A 45 -9.82 -9.97 22.12
N SER A 46 -9.05 -10.07 23.21
CA SER A 46 -9.55 -10.64 24.47
C SER A 46 -10.63 -9.79 25.13
N LYS A 47 -10.60 -8.47 24.93
CA LYS A 47 -11.63 -7.53 25.39
C LYS A 47 -12.88 -7.53 24.52
N GLY A 48 -12.86 -8.23 23.37
CA GLY A 48 -13.99 -8.30 22.45
C GLY A 48 -14.17 -7.06 21.56
N TYR A 49 -13.16 -6.20 21.44
CA TYR A 49 -13.22 -5.06 20.50
C TYR A 49 -13.23 -5.52 19.04
N TYR A 50 -12.52 -6.62 18.76
CA TYR A 50 -12.48 -7.23 17.44
C TYR A 50 -12.64 -8.75 17.56
N PRO A 51 -13.37 -9.41 16.64
CA PRO A 51 -13.50 -10.87 16.62
C PRO A 51 -12.18 -11.58 16.26
N GLY A 52 -11.27 -10.87 15.60
CA GLY A 52 -9.92 -11.31 15.27
C GLY A 52 -9.11 -10.18 14.64
N ALA A 53 -7.82 -10.42 14.44
CA ALA A 53 -6.88 -9.49 13.82
C ALA A 53 -5.72 -10.23 13.16
N SER A 54 -5.04 -9.58 12.22
CA SER A 54 -3.82 -10.09 11.59
C SER A 54 -2.81 -8.97 11.45
N ILE A 55 -1.52 -9.28 11.64
CA ILE A 55 -0.42 -8.32 11.47
C ILE A 55 0.77 -8.99 10.80
N CYS A 56 1.45 -8.23 9.94
CA CYS A 56 2.71 -8.60 9.32
C CYS A 56 3.65 -7.39 9.36
N VAL A 57 4.88 -7.59 9.84
CA VAL A 57 5.94 -6.58 9.89
C VAL A 57 7.10 -7.07 9.05
N VAL A 58 7.48 -6.26 8.06
CA VAL A 58 8.56 -6.55 7.12
C VAL A 58 9.68 -5.51 7.32
N LYS A 59 10.92 -5.97 7.35
CA LYS A 59 12.12 -5.13 7.38
C LYS A 59 13.15 -5.69 6.42
N ASN A 60 13.65 -4.86 5.50
CA ASN A 60 14.62 -5.27 4.48
C ASN A 60 14.16 -6.55 3.75
N ASP A 61 12.93 -6.52 3.23
CA ASP A 61 12.28 -7.63 2.50
C ASP A 61 12.13 -8.94 3.29
N THR A 62 12.37 -8.91 4.60
CA THR A 62 12.23 -10.07 5.49
C THR A 62 11.06 -9.87 6.43
N VAL A 63 10.16 -10.86 6.50
CA VAL A 63 9.11 -10.90 7.53
C VAL A 63 9.76 -11.14 8.88
N ILE A 64 9.68 -10.16 9.78
CA ILE A 64 10.28 -10.23 11.12
C ILE A 64 9.24 -10.48 12.23
N PHE A 65 7.96 -10.30 11.91
CA PHE A 65 6.84 -10.68 12.79
C PHE A 65 5.58 -10.88 11.96
N GLN A 66 4.88 -11.99 12.16
CA GLN A 66 3.58 -12.26 11.54
C GLN A 66 2.73 -13.09 12.48
N LYS A 67 1.51 -12.63 12.77
CA LYS A 67 0.61 -13.33 13.69
C LYS A 67 -0.86 -13.04 13.36
N ASN A 68 -1.70 -14.04 13.60
CA ASN A 68 -3.15 -13.92 13.55
C ASN A 68 -3.73 -14.14 14.95
N TYR A 69 -4.85 -13.49 15.24
CA TYR A 69 -5.50 -13.46 16.55
C TYR A 69 -6.99 -13.75 16.38
N GLY A 70 -7.60 -14.37 17.41
CA GLY A 70 -9.03 -14.69 17.40
C GLY A 70 -9.36 -15.68 16.28
N ASN A 71 -10.43 -15.40 15.54
CA ASN A 71 -10.88 -16.25 14.43
C ASN A 71 -10.26 -15.91 13.06
N TYR A 72 -9.28 -14.99 13.00
CA TYR A 72 -8.67 -14.58 11.74
C TYR A 72 -7.61 -15.58 11.26
N THR A 73 -7.52 -15.71 9.94
CA THR A 73 -6.47 -16.41 9.20
C THR A 73 -5.79 -15.44 8.24
N PRO A 74 -4.61 -15.77 7.67
CA PRO A 74 -3.97 -14.94 6.65
C PRO A 74 -4.87 -14.62 5.44
N ASP A 75 -5.84 -15.50 5.14
CA ASP A 75 -6.73 -15.39 3.98
C ASP A 75 -8.11 -14.77 4.31
N THR A 76 -8.31 -14.33 5.56
CA THR A 76 -9.58 -13.71 5.96
C THR A 76 -9.81 -12.41 5.20
N LYS A 77 -10.91 -12.35 4.43
CA LYS A 77 -11.29 -11.15 3.67
C LYS A 77 -11.96 -10.13 4.59
N VAL A 78 -11.49 -8.88 4.54
CA VAL A 78 -11.99 -7.77 5.36
C VAL A 78 -12.24 -6.56 4.48
N TYR A 79 -13.36 -5.87 4.68
CA TYR A 79 -13.58 -4.54 4.12
C TYR A 79 -12.73 -3.53 4.90
N VAL A 80 -11.63 -3.06 4.31
CA VAL A 80 -10.63 -2.20 4.98
C VAL A 80 -10.90 -0.69 4.86
N ALA A 81 -12.06 -0.32 4.32
CA ALA A 81 -12.51 1.07 4.14
C ALA A 81 -11.40 1.95 3.54
N SER A 82 -11.06 3.05 4.21
CA SER A 82 -10.14 4.07 3.70
C SER A 82 -8.70 3.59 3.46
N ALA A 83 -8.29 2.43 3.98
CA ALA A 83 -7.01 1.83 3.58
C ALA A 83 -6.95 1.56 2.05
N GLY A 84 -8.10 1.37 1.41
CA GLY A 84 -8.22 1.22 -0.03
C GLY A 84 -7.80 2.45 -0.85
N LYS A 85 -7.81 3.67 -0.27
CA LYS A 85 -7.42 4.90 -0.99
C LYS A 85 -5.98 4.86 -1.48
N TRP A 86 -5.07 4.22 -0.73
CA TRP A 86 -3.68 4.07 -1.17
C TRP A 86 -3.58 3.20 -2.43
N VAL A 87 -4.35 2.11 -2.48
CA VAL A 87 -4.42 1.23 -3.65
C VAL A 87 -5.06 1.95 -4.83
N ALA A 88 -6.16 2.67 -4.62
CA ALA A 88 -6.82 3.47 -5.66
C ALA A 88 -5.87 4.53 -6.26
N ALA A 89 -5.14 5.26 -5.40
CA ALA A 89 -4.13 6.23 -5.83
C ALA A 89 -3.00 5.57 -6.64
N ALA A 90 -2.58 4.36 -6.27
CA ALA A 90 -1.57 3.60 -7.03
C ALA A 90 -2.07 3.18 -8.41
N VAL A 91 -3.35 2.79 -8.54
CA VAL A 91 -3.98 2.49 -9.85
C VAL A 91 -3.98 3.73 -10.73
N ILE A 92 -4.37 4.89 -10.20
CA ILE A 92 -4.34 6.17 -10.94
C ILE A 92 -2.91 6.54 -11.33
N GLY A 93 -1.95 6.36 -10.42
CA GLY A 93 -0.52 6.60 -10.70
C GLY A 93 0.00 5.74 -11.85
N ALA A 94 -0.37 4.46 -11.91
CA ALA A 94 0.00 3.58 -13.02
C ALA A 94 -0.59 4.07 -14.36
N VAL A 95 -1.79 4.67 -14.34
CA VAL A 95 -2.41 5.27 -15.53
C VAL A 95 -1.71 6.56 -15.93
N VAL A 96 -1.34 7.42 -14.98
CA VAL A 96 -0.48 8.59 -15.25
C VAL A 96 0.82 8.16 -15.94
N ASP A 97 1.48 7.10 -15.44
CA ASP A 97 2.75 6.63 -16.01
C ASP A 97 2.61 6.04 -17.44
N CYS A 98 1.42 5.56 -17.82
CA CYS A 98 1.20 4.81 -19.05
C CYS A 98 0.34 5.55 -20.10
N THR A 99 -0.05 6.80 -19.84
CA THR A 99 -0.97 7.59 -20.67
C THR A 99 -0.53 9.07 -20.72
N ASP A 100 -1.30 9.91 -21.42
CA ASP A 100 -1.12 11.37 -21.42
C ASP A 100 -1.79 12.09 -20.22
N LEU A 101 -2.27 11.32 -19.24
CA LEU A 101 -2.87 11.84 -18.03
C LEU A 101 -1.79 12.45 -17.11
N ASP A 102 -1.96 13.71 -16.71
CA ASP A 102 -1.03 14.40 -15.81
C ASP A 102 -1.68 14.74 -14.45
N TRP A 103 -0.87 14.77 -13.38
CA TRP A 103 -1.29 15.19 -12.04
C TRP A 103 -1.86 16.63 -11.98
N ASN A 104 -1.48 17.48 -12.94
CA ASN A 104 -1.94 18.86 -13.09
C ASN A 104 -3.03 19.00 -14.16
N ASP A 105 -3.59 17.91 -14.67
CA ASP A 105 -4.75 18.00 -15.53
C ASP A 105 -5.97 18.46 -14.75
N ALA A 106 -6.69 19.40 -15.34
CA ALA A 106 -7.98 19.87 -14.86
C ALA A 106 -9.05 18.82 -15.14
N VAL A 107 -10.04 18.68 -14.23
CA VAL A 107 -11.15 17.72 -14.37
C VAL A 107 -11.85 17.84 -15.72
N ALA A 108 -12.13 19.06 -16.18
CA ALA A 108 -12.85 19.28 -17.44
C ALA A 108 -12.08 18.82 -18.70
N LYS A 109 -10.76 18.57 -18.61
CA LYS A 109 -9.98 18.00 -19.73
C LYS A 109 -10.45 16.57 -20.06
N TRP A 110 -10.80 15.80 -19.04
CA TRP A 110 -11.16 14.39 -19.16
C TRP A 110 -12.66 14.15 -18.97
N LEU A 111 -13.34 14.97 -18.15
CA LEU A 111 -14.77 14.91 -17.90
C LEU A 111 -15.45 16.18 -18.44
N PRO A 112 -15.79 16.24 -19.74
CA PRO A 112 -16.28 17.46 -20.39
C PRO A 112 -17.60 17.97 -19.80
N GLU A 113 -18.38 17.13 -19.10
CA GLU A 113 -19.58 17.53 -18.35
C GLU A 113 -19.29 18.55 -17.22
N PHE A 114 -18.04 18.69 -16.79
CA PHE A 114 -17.60 19.73 -15.85
C PHE A 114 -17.20 21.05 -16.55
N SER A 115 -17.28 21.13 -17.87
CA SER A 115 -16.97 22.35 -18.61
C SER A 115 -17.94 23.47 -18.23
N GLY A 116 -17.39 24.59 -17.77
CA GLY A 116 -18.18 25.74 -17.30
C GLY A 116 -18.55 25.69 -15.80
N ASP A 117 -18.31 24.57 -15.12
CA ASP A 117 -18.42 24.47 -13.66
C ASP A 117 -17.07 24.81 -12.98
N ALA A 118 -17.11 25.42 -11.80
CA ALA A 118 -15.91 25.73 -11.02
C ALA A 118 -15.08 24.47 -10.69
N LYS A 119 -15.75 23.32 -10.50
CA LYS A 119 -15.13 22.02 -10.28
C LYS A 119 -14.31 21.55 -11.48
N GLY A 120 -14.62 22.02 -12.69
CA GLY A 120 -13.88 21.68 -13.90
C GLY A 120 -12.42 22.14 -13.91
N GLN A 121 -12.06 23.13 -13.09
CA GLN A 121 -10.69 23.64 -12.93
C GLN A 121 -9.91 22.96 -11.80
N ILE A 122 -10.55 22.03 -11.06
CA ILE A 122 -9.87 21.24 -10.02
C ILE A 122 -8.87 20.32 -10.70
N LEU A 123 -7.67 20.22 -10.14
CA LEU A 123 -6.61 19.36 -10.65
C LEU A 123 -6.70 17.95 -10.05
N LEU A 124 -6.27 16.94 -10.80
CA LEU A 124 -6.21 15.55 -10.32
C LEU A 124 -5.53 15.43 -8.95
N ARG A 125 -4.34 16.04 -8.79
CA ARG A 125 -3.62 16.02 -7.52
C ARG A 125 -4.41 16.62 -6.36
N GLN A 126 -5.28 17.61 -6.60
CA GLN A 126 -6.08 18.24 -5.56
C GLN A 126 -7.23 17.34 -5.08
N LEU A 127 -7.75 16.49 -5.96
CA LEU A 127 -8.72 15.46 -5.61
C LEU A 127 -8.09 14.42 -4.67
N LEU A 128 -6.90 13.92 -5.04
CA LEU A 128 -6.18 12.89 -4.30
C LEU A 128 -5.50 13.39 -3.01
N SER A 129 -5.33 14.70 -2.86
CA SER A 129 -4.77 15.32 -1.65
C SER A 129 -5.81 15.93 -0.71
N HIS A 130 -7.11 15.74 -0.99
CA HIS A 130 -8.21 16.30 -0.19
C HIS A 130 -8.17 17.84 -0.09
N THR A 131 -7.78 18.50 -1.18
CA THR A 131 -7.73 19.97 -1.26
C THR A 131 -8.58 20.52 -2.40
N SER A 132 -9.54 19.75 -2.91
CA SER A 132 -10.32 20.09 -4.10
C SER A 132 -11.47 21.08 -3.81
N GLY A 133 -11.98 21.11 -2.58
CA GLY A 133 -13.21 21.82 -2.25
C GLY A 133 -14.49 21.07 -2.59
N VAL A 134 -14.41 19.87 -3.17
CA VAL A 134 -15.56 18.99 -3.38
C VAL A 134 -16.07 18.53 -2.01
N ARG A 135 -17.41 18.48 -1.84
CA ARG A 135 -18.03 18.02 -0.60
C ARG A 135 -17.51 16.64 -0.19
N PRO A 136 -17.23 16.41 1.10
CA PRO A 136 -16.70 15.13 1.55
C PRO A 136 -17.59 13.92 1.27
N TYR A 137 -18.91 14.10 1.35
CA TYR A 137 -19.94 13.08 1.16
C TYR A 137 -21.18 13.68 0.48
N LEU A 138 -22.07 12.83 -0.03
CA LEU A 138 -23.39 13.27 -0.48
C LEU A 138 -24.21 13.82 0.70
N PRO A 139 -25.07 14.83 0.46
CA PRO A 139 -25.92 15.37 1.52
C PRO A 139 -26.96 14.34 1.95
N GLU A 140 -27.16 14.23 3.26
CA GLU A 140 -28.16 13.34 3.85
C GLU A 140 -29.56 13.58 3.26
N PRO A 141 -30.38 12.52 3.09
CA PRO A 141 -30.14 11.13 3.52
C PRO A 141 -29.40 10.29 2.46
N ARG A 142 -28.83 10.89 1.40
CA ARG A 142 -28.16 10.14 0.32
C ARG A 142 -26.81 9.61 0.77
N VAL A 143 -26.48 8.40 0.33
CA VAL A 143 -25.19 7.74 0.56
C VAL A 143 -24.66 7.27 -0.79
N ASP A 144 -23.40 7.59 -1.07
CA ASP A 144 -22.71 7.08 -2.26
C ASP A 144 -22.37 5.60 -2.03
N ASN A 145 -23.16 4.72 -2.66
CA ASN A 145 -22.94 3.27 -2.72
C ASN A 145 -22.94 2.79 -4.18
N TYR A 146 -22.52 3.64 -5.12
CA TYR A 146 -22.56 3.31 -6.54
C TYR A 146 -21.48 2.27 -6.89
N ASN A 147 -21.87 1.25 -7.66
CA ASN A 147 -20.93 0.28 -8.24
C ASN A 147 -20.39 0.75 -9.61
N ARG A 148 -20.77 1.94 -10.05
CA ARG A 148 -20.30 2.58 -11.28
C ARG A 148 -20.00 4.04 -11.00
N LEU A 149 -18.80 4.48 -11.35
CA LEU A 149 -18.37 5.82 -10.96
C LEU A 149 -19.06 6.90 -11.82
N ASP A 150 -19.47 6.62 -13.05
CA ASP A 150 -20.26 7.51 -13.92
C ASP A 150 -21.53 8.00 -13.21
N SER A 151 -22.18 7.09 -12.49
CA SER A 151 -23.36 7.35 -11.69
C SER A 151 -23.05 8.20 -10.46
N ALA A 152 -21.89 7.98 -9.83
CA ALA A 152 -21.43 8.82 -8.71
C ALA A 152 -21.08 10.24 -9.18
N VAL A 153 -20.41 10.38 -10.33
CA VAL A 153 -20.05 11.68 -10.92
C VAL A 153 -21.30 12.52 -11.20
N ILE A 154 -22.35 11.91 -11.75
CA ILE A 154 -23.63 12.59 -12.04
C ILE A 154 -24.26 13.18 -10.76
N GLU A 155 -24.14 12.49 -9.62
CA GLU A 155 -24.65 13.00 -8.33
C GLU A 155 -23.78 14.08 -7.72
N ILE A 156 -22.46 14.07 -7.99
CA ILE A 156 -21.51 15.05 -7.47
C ILE A 156 -21.54 16.35 -8.27
N LEU A 157 -21.73 16.28 -9.59
CA LEU A 157 -21.74 17.43 -10.49
C LEU A 157 -22.66 18.59 -10.04
N PRO A 158 -23.92 18.38 -9.63
CA PRO A 158 -24.80 19.47 -9.23
C PRO A 158 -24.49 20.05 -7.84
N LEU A 159 -23.53 19.48 -7.10
CA LEU A 159 -23.20 19.94 -5.75
C LEU A 159 -22.19 21.10 -5.78
N ASP A 160 -22.46 22.11 -4.96
CA ASP A 160 -21.54 23.22 -4.73
C ASP A 160 -20.28 22.75 -4.01
N THR A 161 -19.15 23.36 -4.36
CA THR A 161 -17.91 23.25 -3.58
C THR A 161 -18.07 23.95 -2.23
N VAL A 162 -17.38 23.45 -1.22
CA VAL A 162 -17.42 23.99 0.16
C VAL A 162 -16.29 24.99 0.44
N PHE A 163 -15.25 25.01 -0.39
CA PHE A 163 -14.17 25.99 -0.38
C PHE A 163 -13.47 26.04 -1.75
N ALA A 164 -12.67 27.08 -1.99
CA ALA A 164 -11.91 27.22 -3.22
C ALA A 164 -10.80 26.15 -3.32
N SER A 165 -10.65 25.53 -4.48
CA SER A 165 -9.63 24.50 -4.70
C SER A 165 -8.22 24.98 -4.33
N GLY A 166 -7.48 24.16 -3.59
CA GLY A 166 -6.13 24.44 -3.09
C GLY A 166 -6.07 25.33 -1.84
N SER A 167 -7.19 25.86 -1.35
CA SER A 167 -7.17 26.80 -0.21
C SER A 167 -7.21 26.13 1.17
N ARG A 168 -7.72 24.89 1.28
CA ARG A 168 -7.90 24.16 2.54
C ARG A 168 -7.76 22.65 2.33
N PHE A 169 -7.52 21.93 3.42
CA PHE A 169 -7.62 20.48 3.48
C PHE A 169 -8.94 20.07 4.11
N GLU A 170 -9.67 19.16 3.47
CA GLU A 170 -10.86 18.54 4.04
C GLU A 170 -11.00 17.10 3.52
N TYR A 171 -10.83 16.13 4.42
CA TYR A 171 -10.90 14.72 4.08
C TYR A 171 -12.32 14.29 3.70
N GLY A 172 -12.44 13.44 2.66
CA GLY A 172 -13.73 12.93 2.20
C GLY A 172 -13.59 11.84 1.14
N ASP A 173 -14.71 11.17 0.85
CA ASP A 173 -14.79 10.06 -0.10
C ASP A 173 -15.15 10.54 -1.52
N SER A 174 -16.10 11.47 -1.66
CA SER A 174 -16.52 11.96 -2.99
C SER A 174 -15.39 12.54 -3.85
N PRO A 175 -14.35 13.22 -3.32
CA PRO A 175 -13.22 13.65 -4.14
C PRO A 175 -12.46 12.47 -4.80
N CYS A 176 -12.49 11.27 -4.20
CA CYS A 176 -11.79 10.09 -4.70
C CYS A 176 -12.56 9.33 -5.79
N SER A 177 -13.87 9.56 -5.96
CA SER A 177 -14.66 8.88 -7.00
C SER A 177 -14.54 9.54 -8.39
N LEU A 178 -14.16 10.82 -8.45
CA LEU A 178 -13.99 11.56 -9.70
C LEU A 178 -12.79 11.08 -10.56
N PRO A 179 -11.60 10.80 -9.99
CA PRO A 179 -10.45 10.31 -10.76
C PRO A 179 -10.61 8.91 -11.35
N GLU A 180 -11.43 8.04 -10.74
CA GLU A 180 -11.52 6.64 -11.16
C GLU A 180 -12.36 6.47 -12.46
N GLU A 181 -13.27 7.41 -12.79
CA GLU A 181 -13.90 7.43 -14.12
C GLU A 181 -12.91 7.73 -15.24
N TRP A 182 -11.78 8.40 -14.95
CA TRP A 182 -10.79 8.74 -15.97
C TRP A 182 -10.15 7.49 -16.58
N LEU A 183 -10.21 6.36 -15.85
CA LEU A 183 -9.72 5.06 -16.28
C LEU A 183 -10.52 4.45 -17.44
N LYS A 184 -11.74 4.92 -17.69
CA LYS A 184 -12.65 4.35 -18.71
C LYS A 184 -12.58 5.03 -20.08
N LEU A 185 -11.84 6.12 -20.24
CA LEU A 185 -11.73 6.85 -21.52
C LEU A 185 -10.70 6.22 -22.48
N ARG A 186 -10.62 4.89 -22.46
CA ARG A 186 -9.93 4.06 -23.45
C ARG A 186 -10.91 3.10 -24.11
#